data_AF-A0A0Q6KGH1-F1
#
_entry.id   AF-A0A0Q6KGH1-F1
#
_cell.length_a   1.000
_cell.length_b   1.000
_cell.length_c   1.000
_cell.angle_alpha   90.00
_cell.angle_beta   90.00
_cell.angle_gamma   90.00
#
_symmetry.space_group_name_H-M   'P 1'
#
loop_
_entity.id
_entity.type
_entity.pdbx_description
1 polymer ?
#
loop_
_entity_poly.entity_id
_entity_poly.type
_entity_poly.pdbx_seq_one_letter_code
_entity_poly.pdbx_strand_id
1 'polypeptide(L)'
;MLLCRSALERPGSRHGRARAALASRLPPVPRSRRSAGLARIAATQPADCETHDAFFRIRRCDAAPAERFLLGLFDAHRLLRRDIAQSMTSLPDERLAILADGLLAILAAAIGPAKLAPSVWRRQERETSPDNAGLRWIRGHQIFAVLSQGMIYALAETDSADRDGDAASRAGAAELMAELLAASAVSLELTGDFPESYYRQTVRVGMESPFLPRGFSGLLSRDHRELVAQMKRLRPMIDRLREQEPALHSRITRNLGAVYASHKHVCARFVGADQSSLLMAEMQGRSAVEQIDRFEAMRLRSWAPAAETGR
;
A
#
# COMPACT_ATOMS: atom_id res chain seq x y z
N MET A 1 -12.29 -26.51 14.24
CA MET A 1 -11.39 -26.06 15.32
C MET A 1 -11.10 -24.58 15.12
N LEU A 2 -11.86 -23.71 15.79
CA LEU A 2 -11.78 -22.25 15.64
C LEU A 2 -10.49 -21.72 16.30
N LEU A 3 -9.66 -21.01 15.53
CA LEU A 3 -8.41 -20.42 16.00
C LEU A 3 -8.67 -19.00 16.54
N CYS A 4 -8.58 -18.83 17.85
CA CYS A 4 -8.85 -17.57 18.55
C CYS A 4 -7.56 -16.81 18.90
N ARG A 5 -7.56 -15.50 18.62
CA ARG A 5 -6.77 -14.32 19.12
C ARG A 5 -5.28 -14.41 19.54
N SER A 6 -4.71 -15.55 19.94
CA SER A 6 -3.35 -15.66 20.53
C SER A 6 -2.32 -16.38 19.65
N ALA A 7 -2.75 -16.92 18.50
CA ALA A 7 -1.95 -17.79 17.66
C ALA A 7 -1.09 -17.09 16.58
N LEU A 8 -0.96 -15.76 16.60
CA LEU A 8 -0.07 -15.05 15.67
C LEU A 8 1.03 -14.21 16.37
N GLU A 9 0.80 -13.74 17.60
CA GLU A 9 1.72 -12.78 18.26
C GLU A 9 2.60 -13.40 19.35
N ARG A 10 2.28 -14.59 19.89
CA ARG A 10 3.17 -15.25 20.85
C ARG A 10 4.40 -15.84 20.16
N PRO A 11 5.62 -15.68 20.72
CA PRO A 11 6.72 -16.60 20.45
C PRO A 11 6.20 -18.03 20.57
N GLY A 12 6.33 -18.82 19.51
CA GLY A 12 5.83 -20.20 19.49
C GLY A 12 4.42 -20.38 18.92
N SER A 13 3.75 -19.35 18.39
CA SER A 13 2.51 -19.52 17.63
C SER A 13 2.77 -20.02 16.19
N ARG A 14 1.80 -20.60 15.43
CA ARG A 14 2.10 -21.14 14.08
C ARG A 14 2.72 -20.09 13.15
N HIS A 15 2.13 -18.89 13.13
CA HIS A 15 2.63 -17.76 12.36
C HIS A 15 3.92 -17.18 12.95
N GLY A 16 4.02 -17.06 14.28
CA GLY A 16 5.25 -16.64 14.94
C GLY A 16 6.44 -17.57 14.65
N ARG A 17 6.20 -18.89 14.59
CA ARG A 17 7.19 -19.91 14.22
C ARG A 17 7.54 -19.84 12.74
N ALA A 18 6.56 -19.71 11.84
CA ALA A 18 6.82 -19.57 10.40
C ALA A 18 7.67 -18.33 10.12
N ARG A 19 7.30 -17.18 10.71
CA ARG A 19 8.06 -15.94 10.64
C ARG A 19 9.47 -16.09 11.23
N ALA A 20 9.61 -16.70 12.40
CA ALA A 20 10.92 -16.91 13.04
C ALA A 20 11.81 -17.83 12.21
N ALA A 21 11.26 -18.92 11.66
CA ALA A 21 11.96 -19.86 10.78
C ALA A 21 12.40 -19.20 9.46
N LEU A 22 11.57 -18.33 8.90
CA LEU A 22 11.93 -17.54 7.72
C LEU A 22 13.02 -16.53 8.06
N ALA A 23 12.87 -15.80 9.17
CA ALA A 23 13.84 -14.83 9.64
C ALA A 23 15.21 -15.45 9.96
N SER A 24 15.26 -16.68 10.49
CA SER A 24 16.51 -17.37 10.79
C SER A 24 17.29 -17.82 9.55
N ARG A 25 16.64 -17.86 8.37
CA ARG A 25 17.29 -18.19 7.08
C ARG A 25 17.85 -16.95 6.38
N LEU A 26 17.50 -15.77 6.87
CA LEU A 26 17.86 -14.51 6.22
C LEU A 26 19.16 -13.96 6.81
N PRO A 27 20.06 -13.43 5.97
CA PRO A 27 21.24 -12.73 6.47
C PRO A 27 20.80 -11.52 7.33
N PRO A 28 21.60 -11.08 8.32
CA PRO A 28 21.29 -9.88 9.06
C PRO A 28 21.19 -8.70 8.08
N VAL A 29 20.10 -7.93 8.15
CA VAL A 29 20.02 -6.66 7.41
C VAL A 29 21.03 -5.73 8.06
N PRO A 30 21.96 -5.12 7.29
CA PRO A 30 22.85 -4.09 7.82
C PRO A 30 22.01 -3.09 8.61
N ARG A 31 22.42 -2.81 9.85
CA ARG A 31 21.75 -1.75 10.61
C ARG A 31 21.94 -0.48 9.81
N SER A 32 20.87 0.03 9.19
CA SER A 32 20.91 1.38 8.65
C SER A 32 21.35 2.28 9.80
N ARG A 33 22.08 3.36 9.50
CA ARG A 33 22.21 4.45 10.45
C ARG A 33 20.79 4.72 10.93
N ARG A 34 20.52 4.52 12.23
CA ARG A 34 19.36 5.14 12.84
C ARG A 34 19.46 6.58 12.38
N SER A 35 18.39 7.13 11.78
CA SER A 35 18.23 8.57 11.75
C SER A 35 18.48 8.98 13.19
N ALA A 36 19.67 9.54 13.44
CA ALA A 36 20.06 9.95 14.76
C ALA A 36 18.94 10.88 15.20
N GLY A 37 18.30 10.56 16.33
CA GLY A 37 17.19 11.35 16.81
C GLY A 37 17.56 12.83 16.73
N LEU A 38 16.69 13.63 16.10
CA LEU A 38 16.81 15.08 16.07
C LEU A 38 18.14 15.63 15.49
N ALA A 39 18.84 14.89 14.63
CA ALA A 39 19.88 15.52 13.82
C ALA A 39 19.17 16.43 12.80
N ARG A 40 19.20 17.75 13.03
CA ARG A 40 18.75 18.77 12.07
C ARG A 40 19.38 18.44 10.71
N ILE A 41 18.58 17.91 9.78
CA ILE A 41 19.03 17.69 8.41
C ILE A 41 19.30 19.07 7.83
N ALA A 42 20.46 19.26 7.19
CA ALA A 42 20.74 20.51 6.50
C ALA A 42 19.60 20.77 5.49
N ALA A 43 18.82 21.83 5.73
CA ALA A 43 17.59 22.17 4.99
C ALA A 43 17.81 22.48 3.49
N THR A 44 19.02 22.26 2.98
CA THR A 44 19.48 22.57 1.62
C THR A 44 19.43 21.39 0.66
N GLN A 45 19.35 20.14 1.14
CA GLN A 45 19.20 18.98 0.24
C GLN A 45 17.72 18.69 -0.04
N PRO A 46 17.33 18.35 -1.28
CA PRO A 46 15.97 17.93 -1.58
C PRO A 46 15.70 16.52 -1.04
N ALA A 47 14.45 16.24 -0.67
CA ALA A 47 14.04 14.90 -0.26
C ALA A 47 14.11 13.92 -1.44
N ASP A 48 14.55 12.70 -1.17
CA ASP A 48 14.71 11.63 -2.14
C ASP A 48 14.03 10.32 -1.69
N CYS A 49 14.24 9.25 -2.44
CA CYS A 49 13.66 7.94 -2.11
C CYS A 49 14.19 7.37 -0.78
N GLU A 50 15.44 7.64 -0.41
CA GLU A 50 16.01 7.14 0.84
C GLU A 50 15.42 7.88 2.04
N THR A 51 15.20 9.18 1.90
CA THR A 51 14.47 10.02 2.86
C THR A 51 13.06 9.47 3.10
N HIS A 52 12.34 9.12 2.02
CA HIS A 52 11.03 8.50 2.08
C HIS A 52 11.06 7.17 2.85
N ASP A 53 11.94 6.25 2.46
CA ASP A 53 12.06 4.95 3.12
C ASP A 53 12.45 5.10 4.60
N ALA A 54 13.34 6.03 4.93
CA ALA A 54 13.74 6.30 6.32
C ALA A 54 12.58 6.81 7.18
N PHE A 55 11.78 7.76 6.68
CA PHE A 55 10.61 8.30 7.38
C PHE A 55 9.58 7.20 7.67
N PHE A 56 9.24 6.38 6.66
CA PHE A 56 8.29 5.28 6.79
C PHE A 56 8.91 4.00 7.35
N ARG A 57 10.19 4.02 7.73
CA ARG A 57 10.93 2.90 8.31
C ARG A 57 10.93 1.66 7.42
N ILE A 58 10.95 1.86 6.10
CA ILE A 58 11.07 0.81 5.10
C ILE A 58 12.56 0.49 4.93
N ARG A 59 12.89 -0.80 4.93
CA ARG A 59 14.26 -1.27 4.70
C ARG A 59 14.30 -2.08 3.41
N ARG A 60 15.12 -1.62 2.47
CA ARG A 60 15.39 -2.33 1.22
C ARG A 60 16.41 -3.44 1.47
N CYS A 61 16.22 -4.59 0.83
CA CYS A 61 17.06 -5.77 0.97
C CYS A 61 17.24 -6.43 -0.39
N ASP A 62 18.49 -6.66 -0.81
CA ASP A 62 18.78 -7.32 -2.09
C ASP A 62 19.03 -8.82 -1.93
N ALA A 63 19.37 -9.26 -0.71
CA ALA A 63 19.61 -10.67 -0.40
C ALA A 63 18.32 -11.42 -0.04
N ALA A 64 18.16 -12.61 -0.62
CA ALA A 64 17.01 -13.51 -0.42
C ALA A 64 15.65 -12.80 -0.65
N PRO A 65 15.42 -12.26 -1.86
CA PRO A 65 14.30 -11.36 -2.14
C PRO A 65 12.94 -12.04 -1.93
N ALA A 66 12.79 -13.32 -2.29
CA ALA A 66 11.54 -14.06 -2.10
C ALA A 66 11.20 -14.22 -0.61
N GLU A 67 12.17 -14.66 0.20
CA GLU A 67 12.00 -14.80 1.64
C GLU A 67 11.77 -13.45 2.33
N ARG A 68 12.40 -12.37 1.85
CA ARG A 68 12.17 -11.01 2.34
C ARG A 68 10.77 -10.51 2.01
N PHE A 69 10.28 -10.80 0.81
CA PHE A 69 8.93 -10.46 0.40
C PHE A 69 7.90 -11.16 1.27
N LEU A 70 8.05 -12.48 1.47
CA LEU A 70 7.19 -13.26 2.37
C LEU A 70 7.24 -12.76 3.82
N LEU A 71 8.43 -12.42 4.33
CA LEU A 71 8.58 -11.84 5.67
C LEU A 71 7.87 -10.49 5.76
N GLY A 72 7.98 -9.66 4.73
CA GLY A 72 7.29 -8.37 4.62
C GLY A 72 5.77 -8.52 4.70
N LEU A 73 5.20 -9.53 4.04
CA LEU A 73 3.77 -9.85 4.11
C LEU A 73 3.33 -10.21 5.54
N PHE A 74 4.09 -11.07 6.22
CA PHE A 74 3.82 -11.41 7.62
C PHE A 74 3.89 -10.18 8.54
N ASP A 75 4.91 -9.34 8.35
CA ASP A 75 5.06 -8.12 9.14
C ASP A 75 3.94 -7.10 8.85
N ALA A 76 3.51 -6.93 7.59
CA ALA A 76 2.39 -6.05 7.22
C ALA A 76 1.07 -6.51 7.86
N HIS A 77 0.76 -7.81 7.79
CA HIS A 77 -0.44 -8.36 8.43
C HIS A 77 -0.40 -8.17 9.96
N ARG A 78 0.77 -8.32 10.58
CA ARG A 78 0.95 -8.06 12.02
C ARG A 78 0.80 -6.58 12.35
N LEU A 79 1.32 -5.68 11.50
CA LEU A 79 1.17 -4.23 11.67
C LEU A 79 -0.30 -3.81 11.61
N LEU A 80 -1.07 -4.34 10.67
CA LEU A 80 -2.51 -4.11 10.55
C LEU A 80 -3.24 -4.48 11.85
N ARG A 81 -3.03 -5.72 12.34
CA ARG A 81 -3.66 -6.19 13.58
C ARG A 81 -3.26 -5.36 14.79
N ARG A 82 -1.97 -5.01 14.88
CA ARG A 82 -1.46 -4.17 15.97
C ARG A 82 -2.07 -2.78 15.91
N ASP A 83 -2.26 -2.21 14.73
CA ASP A 83 -2.88 -0.89 14.60
C ASP A 83 -4.33 -0.89 15.10
N ILE A 84 -5.15 -1.84 14.62
CA ILE A 84 -6.55 -1.99 15.01
C ILE A 84 -6.69 -2.23 16.52
N ALA A 85 -5.74 -2.94 17.13
CA ALA A 85 -5.71 -3.21 18.57
C ALA A 85 -5.21 -2.02 19.42
N GLN A 86 -4.54 -1.03 18.82
CA GLN A 86 -3.96 0.10 19.52
C GLN A 86 -4.69 1.41 19.26
N SER A 87 -5.47 1.52 18.19
CA SER A 87 -6.06 2.76 17.72
C SER A 87 -7.47 2.51 17.20
N MET A 88 -8.43 3.31 17.66
CA MET A 88 -9.82 3.22 17.21
C MET A 88 -9.89 3.50 15.70
N THR A 89 -10.73 2.75 15.00
CA THR A 89 -10.98 2.94 13.56
C THR A 89 -12.49 3.03 13.32
N SER A 90 -12.92 3.96 12.46
CA SER A 90 -14.30 4.05 12.00
C SER A 90 -14.63 3.05 10.89
N LEU A 91 -13.62 2.39 10.32
CA LEU A 91 -13.85 1.39 9.28
C LEU A 91 -14.59 0.18 9.86
N PRO A 92 -15.63 -0.33 9.18
CA PRO A 92 -16.36 -1.51 9.62
C PRO A 92 -15.58 -2.80 9.31
N ASP A 93 -15.96 -3.91 9.95
CA ASP A 93 -15.16 -5.15 9.95
C ASP A 93 -15.00 -5.75 8.55
N GLU A 94 -16.01 -5.61 7.70
CA GLU A 94 -15.98 -6.04 6.31
C GLU A 94 -14.95 -5.27 5.47
N ARG A 95 -14.73 -3.98 5.75
CA ARG A 95 -13.67 -3.20 5.09
C ARG A 95 -12.31 -3.69 5.56
N LEU A 96 -12.13 -3.89 6.86
CA LEU A 96 -10.89 -4.42 7.42
C LEU A 96 -10.59 -5.83 6.89
N ALA A 97 -11.62 -6.65 6.67
CA ALA A 97 -11.48 -7.98 6.07
C ALA A 97 -10.92 -7.89 4.64
N ILE A 98 -11.43 -6.99 3.78
CA ILE A 98 -10.88 -6.78 2.42
C ILE A 98 -9.37 -6.50 2.46
N LEU A 99 -8.90 -5.66 3.38
CA LEU A 99 -7.48 -5.36 3.52
C LEU A 99 -6.67 -6.59 4.00
N ALA A 100 -7.19 -7.33 4.97
CA ALA A 100 -6.54 -8.53 5.48
C ALA A 100 -6.47 -9.62 4.42
N ASP A 101 -7.58 -9.85 3.72
CA ASP A 101 -7.73 -10.87 2.69
C ASP A 101 -6.82 -10.54 1.51
N GLY A 102 -6.69 -9.28 1.10
CA GLY A 102 -5.73 -8.88 0.07
C GLY A 102 -4.28 -9.21 0.45
N LEU A 103 -3.85 -8.93 1.68
CA LEU A 103 -2.50 -9.30 2.15
C LEU A 103 -2.29 -10.83 2.15
N LEU A 104 -3.33 -11.58 2.51
CA LEU A 104 -3.28 -13.05 2.55
C LEU A 104 -3.40 -13.67 1.14
N ALA A 105 -4.05 -13.02 0.20
CA ALA A 105 -4.14 -13.44 -1.19
C ALA A 105 -2.77 -13.42 -1.87
N ILE A 106 -1.93 -12.42 -1.58
CA ILE A 106 -0.52 -12.40 -2.04
C ILE A 106 0.21 -13.63 -1.51
N LEU A 107 0.02 -13.95 -0.23
CA LEU A 107 0.65 -15.12 0.37
C LEU A 107 0.17 -16.40 -0.32
N ALA A 108 -1.14 -16.58 -0.51
CA ALA A 108 -1.71 -17.73 -1.18
C ALA A 108 -1.21 -17.87 -2.63
N ALA A 109 -1.03 -16.76 -3.35
CA ALA A 109 -0.46 -16.77 -4.69
C ALA A 109 1.03 -17.16 -4.69
N ALA A 110 1.79 -16.74 -3.68
CA ALA A 110 3.24 -17.00 -3.61
C ALA A 110 3.61 -18.41 -3.09
N ILE A 111 2.79 -19.01 -2.22
CA ILE A 111 3.11 -20.31 -1.58
C ILE A 111 2.06 -21.40 -1.82
N GLY A 112 1.03 -21.10 -2.61
CA GLY A 112 -0.10 -21.99 -2.89
C GLY A 112 -1.32 -21.76 -1.99
N PRO A 113 -2.48 -22.32 -2.37
CA PRO A 113 -3.75 -22.06 -1.71
C PRO A 113 -3.70 -22.45 -0.23
N ALA A 114 -4.06 -21.50 0.64
CA ALA A 114 -4.15 -21.71 2.07
C ALA A 114 -5.60 -21.56 2.52
N LYS A 115 -6.09 -22.51 3.33
CA LYS A 115 -7.38 -22.34 4.02
C LYS A 115 -7.20 -21.34 5.14
N LEU A 116 -7.77 -20.15 4.98
CA LEU A 116 -7.70 -19.07 5.94
C LEU A 116 -8.96 -19.08 6.82
N ALA A 117 -8.76 -18.92 8.12
CA ALA A 117 -9.88 -18.68 9.03
C ALA A 117 -10.29 -17.20 8.92
N PRO A 118 -11.58 -16.87 9.07
CA PRO A 118 -12.03 -15.48 9.09
C PRO A 118 -11.26 -14.64 10.11
N SER A 119 -10.95 -13.41 9.72
CA SER A 119 -10.26 -12.46 10.59
C SER A 119 -11.17 -12.06 11.75
N VAL A 120 -10.75 -12.36 12.98
CA VAL A 120 -11.40 -11.86 14.20
C VAL A 120 -10.62 -10.66 14.73
N TRP A 121 -11.25 -9.50 14.69
CA TRP A 121 -10.64 -8.25 15.10
C TRP A 121 -10.69 -8.04 16.62
N ARG A 122 -9.63 -7.41 17.15
CA ARG A 122 -9.65 -6.83 18.50
C ARG A 122 -9.59 -5.33 18.30
N ARG A 123 -10.76 -4.70 18.27
CA ARG A 123 -10.88 -3.26 18.14
C ARG A 123 -10.48 -2.59 19.44
N GLN A 124 -9.72 -1.51 19.32
CA GLN A 124 -9.60 -0.53 20.39
C GLN A 124 -10.87 0.33 20.43
N GLU A 125 -11.45 0.47 21.61
CA GLU A 125 -12.66 1.30 21.83
C GLU A 125 -12.29 2.72 22.27
N ARG A 126 -11.06 2.93 22.75
CA ARG A 126 -10.58 4.24 23.16
C ARG A 126 -10.22 5.10 21.95
N GLU A 127 -10.57 6.38 22.03
CA GLU A 127 -10.19 7.38 21.03
C GLU A 127 -8.70 7.33 20.69
N THR A 128 -8.42 7.52 19.40
CA THR A 128 -7.06 7.59 18.89
C THR A 128 -6.35 8.80 19.49
N SER A 129 -5.14 8.62 20.02
CA SER A 129 -4.28 9.72 20.44
C SER A 129 -3.51 10.32 19.26
N PRO A 130 -2.97 11.56 19.37
CA PRO A 130 -2.12 12.13 18.33
C PRO A 130 -0.91 11.24 17.96
N ASP A 131 -0.24 10.64 18.95
CA ASP A 131 0.87 9.70 18.71
C ASP A 131 0.44 8.47 17.91
N ASN A 132 -0.75 7.94 18.22
CA ASN A 132 -1.32 6.81 17.51
C ASN A 132 -1.69 7.18 16.07
N ALA A 133 -2.15 8.41 15.80
CA ALA A 133 -2.36 8.90 14.44
C ALA A 133 -1.05 8.94 13.64
N GLY A 134 0.04 9.43 14.24
CA GLY A 134 1.37 9.38 13.63
C GLY A 134 1.85 7.95 13.33
N LEU A 135 1.62 7.01 14.25
CA LEU A 135 1.94 5.60 14.02
C LEU A 135 1.07 4.97 12.93
N ARG A 136 -0.23 5.25 12.91
CA ARG A 136 -1.16 4.79 11.86
C ARG A 136 -0.73 5.28 10.49
N TRP A 137 -0.34 6.55 10.38
CA TRP A 137 0.20 7.12 9.15
C TRP A 137 1.41 6.33 8.63
N ILE A 138 2.39 6.05 9.51
CA ILE A 138 3.59 5.28 9.15
C ILE A 138 3.23 3.84 8.76
N ARG A 139 2.40 3.16 9.56
CA ARG A 139 2.01 1.76 9.32
C ARG A 139 1.19 1.60 8.07
N GLY A 140 0.29 2.54 7.79
CA GLY A 140 -0.50 2.59 6.57
C GLY A 140 0.38 2.61 5.32
N HIS A 141 1.42 3.44 5.31
CA HIS A 141 2.40 3.47 4.21
C HIS A 141 3.23 2.18 4.11
N GLN A 142 3.57 1.56 5.24
CA GLN A 142 4.26 0.26 5.25
C GLN A 142 3.39 -0.84 4.65
N ILE A 143 2.11 -0.88 5.00
CA ILE A 143 1.13 -1.82 4.42
C ILE A 143 0.95 -1.55 2.93
N PHE A 144 0.81 -0.28 2.53
CA PHE A 144 0.69 0.11 1.13
C PHE A 144 1.93 -0.25 0.30
N ALA A 145 3.14 -0.17 0.86
CA ALA A 145 4.36 -0.62 0.19
C ALA A 145 4.33 -2.12 -0.11
N VAL A 146 3.84 -2.93 0.83
CA VAL A 146 3.67 -4.38 0.63
C VAL A 146 2.59 -4.69 -0.40
N LEU A 147 1.46 -3.98 -0.37
CA LEU A 147 0.41 -4.11 -1.40
C LEU A 147 0.90 -3.69 -2.79
N SER A 148 1.73 -2.64 -2.87
CA SER A 148 2.35 -2.19 -4.12
C SER A 148 3.27 -3.27 -4.70
N GLN A 149 4.08 -3.91 -3.86
CA GLN A 149 4.93 -5.04 -4.26
C GLN A 149 4.10 -6.27 -4.67
N GLY A 150 3.00 -6.57 -3.97
CA GLY A 150 2.04 -7.59 -4.40
C GLY A 150 1.41 -7.28 -5.76
N MET A 151 1.09 -6.02 -6.04
CA MET A 151 0.55 -5.61 -7.34
C MET A 151 1.58 -5.77 -8.46
N ILE A 152 2.83 -5.40 -8.21
CA ILE A 152 3.96 -5.62 -9.12
C ILE A 152 4.09 -7.11 -9.45
N TYR A 153 4.04 -7.97 -8.43
CA TYR A 153 4.04 -9.42 -8.60
C TYR A 153 2.86 -9.90 -9.46
N ALA A 154 1.62 -9.51 -9.12
CA ALA A 154 0.42 -9.92 -9.85
C ALA A 154 0.43 -9.46 -11.33
N LEU A 155 0.93 -8.25 -11.60
CA LEU A 155 1.12 -7.74 -12.96
C LEU A 155 2.13 -8.57 -13.75
N ALA A 156 3.27 -8.92 -13.14
CA ALA A 156 4.30 -9.73 -13.77
C ALA A 156 3.81 -11.16 -14.06
N GLU A 157 3.09 -11.78 -13.13
CA GLU A 157 2.50 -13.11 -13.30
C GLU A 157 1.44 -13.13 -14.40
N THR A 158 0.60 -12.09 -14.45
CA THR A 158 -0.43 -11.97 -15.50
C THR A 158 0.21 -11.82 -16.88
N ASP A 159 1.26 -11.00 -17.00
CA ASP A 159 1.99 -10.86 -18.26
C ASP A 159 2.70 -12.16 -18.68
N SER A 160 3.30 -12.89 -17.74
CA SER A 160 3.91 -14.18 -18.04
C SER A 160 2.88 -15.19 -18.53
N ALA A 161 1.79 -15.37 -17.79
CA ALA A 161 0.73 -16.30 -18.15
C ALA A 161 0.06 -15.93 -19.49
N ASP A 162 -0.09 -14.64 -19.78
CA ASP A 162 -0.61 -14.18 -21.07
C ASP A 162 0.34 -14.51 -22.23
N ARG A 163 1.66 -14.34 -22.05
CA ARG A 163 2.67 -14.74 -23.05
C ARG A 163 2.73 -16.25 -23.27
N ASP A 164 2.51 -17.02 -22.21
CA ASP A 164 2.54 -18.48 -22.25
C ASP A 164 1.21 -19.10 -22.73
N GLY A 165 0.17 -18.27 -22.93
CA GLY A 165 -1.16 -18.74 -23.33
C GLY A 165 -1.91 -19.50 -22.23
N ASP A 166 -1.46 -19.41 -20.98
CA ASP A 166 -2.09 -20.05 -19.83
C ASP A 166 -3.24 -19.18 -19.31
N ALA A 167 -4.43 -19.42 -19.86
CA ALA A 167 -5.64 -18.69 -19.49
C ALA A 167 -5.99 -18.81 -18.00
N ALA A 168 -5.75 -19.97 -17.38
CA ALA A 168 -6.09 -20.21 -15.98
C ALA A 168 -5.18 -19.42 -15.04
N SER A 169 -3.86 -19.48 -15.26
CA SER A 169 -2.89 -18.71 -14.47
C SER A 169 -3.08 -17.21 -14.67
N ARG A 170 -3.37 -16.77 -15.91
CA ARG A 170 -3.66 -15.38 -16.20
C ARG A 170 -4.89 -14.87 -15.47
N ALA A 171 -6.00 -15.63 -15.49
CA ALA A 171 -7.21 -15.27 -14.76
C ALA A 171 -6.96 -15.21 -13.24
N GLY A 172 -6.23 -16.18 -12.68
CA GLY A 172 -5.86 -16.19 -11.26
C GLY A 172 -5.01 -14.98 -10.85
N ALA A 173 -4.00 -14.63 -11.64
CA ALA A 173 -3.15 -13.47 -11.37
C ALA A 173 -3.91 -12.14 -11.54
N ALA A 174 -4.85 -12.06 -12.49
CA ALA A 174 -5.70 -10.89 -12.67
C ALA A 174 -6.77 -10.75 -11.57
N GLU A 175 -7.29 -11.85 -11.03
CA GLU A 175 -8.13 -11.83 -9.83
C GLU A 175 -7.35 -11.30 -8.62
N LEU A 176 -6.10 -11.73 -8.45
CA LEU A 176 -5.22 -11.17 -7.43
C LEU A 176 -5.05 -9.66 -7.62
N MET A 177 -4.80 -9.17 -8.84
CA MET A 177 -4.75 -7.71 -9.10
C MET A 177 -6.01 -6.99 -8.61
N ALA A 178 -7.20 -7.54 -8.90
CA ALA A 178 -8.45 -6.95 -8.48
C ALA A 178 -8.58 -6.87 -6.95
N GLU A 179 -8.21 -7.94 -6.24
CA GLU A 179 -8.22 -8.00 -4.77
C GLU A 179 -7.24 -7.00 -4.15
N LEU A 180 -6.04 -6.89 -4.69
CA LEU A 180 -5.02 -5.98 -4.19
C LEU A 180 -5.36 -4.50 -4.41
N LEU A 181 -6.07 -4.17 -5.50
CA LEU A 181 -6.60 -2.81 -5.69
C LEU A 181 -7.67 -2.49 -4.63
N ALA A 182 -8.59 -3.43 -4.36
CA ALA A 182 -9.60 -3.24 -3.31
C ALA A 182 -8.95 -3.07 -1.93
N ALA A 183 -7.98 -3.91 -1.58
CA ALA A 183 -7.20 -3.80 -0.35
C ALA A 183 -6.43 -2.47 -0.27
N SER A 184 -5.87 -1.99 -1.39
CA SER A 184 -5.15 -0.71 -1.45
C SER A 184 -6.06 0.48 -1.15
N ALA A 185 -7.30 0.47 -1.66
CA ALA A 185 -8.28 1.51 -1.36
C ALA A 185 -8.62 1.56 0.14
N VAL A 186 -8.88 0.40 0.76
CA VAL A 186 -9.09 0.30 2.22
C VAL A 186 -7.86 0.72 3.00
N SER A 187 -6.66 0.33 2.56
CA SER A 187 -5.41 0.72 3.21
C SER A 187 -5.26 2.24 3.27
N LEU A 188 -5.62 2.95 2.20
CA LEU A 188 -5.59 4.41 2.17
C LEU A 188 -6.60 5.01 3.17
N GLU A 189 -7.82 4.49 3.19
CA GLU A 189 -8.84 4.94 4.16
C GLU A 189 -8.37 4.74 5.60
N LEU A 190 -7.86 3.55 5.93
CA LEU A 190 -7.32 3.25 7.26
C LEU A 190 -6.15 4.17 7.59
N THR A 191 -5.27 4.45 6.62
CA THR A 191 -4.11 5.34 6.82
C THR A 191 -4.53 6.74 7.24
N GLY A 192 -5.68 7.24 6.76
CA GLY A 192 -6.22 8.55 7.11
C GLY A 192 -7.33 8.55 8.17
N ASP A 193 -7.59 7.42 8.80
CA ASP A 193 -8.70 7.28 9.75
C ASP A 193 -8.36 7.85 11.13
N PHE A 194 -8.26 9.17 11.23
CA PHE A 194 -8.08 9.91 12.48
C PHE A 194 -8.49 11.39 12.31
N PRO A 195 -8.69 12.14 13.40
CA PRO A 195 -9.04 13.57 13.33
C PRO A 195 -8.02 14.41 12.53
N GLU A 196 -8.51 15.34 11.72
CA GLU A 196 -7.67 16.24 10.92
C GLU A 196 -6.69 17.06 11.79
N SER A 197 -7.11 17.46 12.99
CA SER A 197 -6.27 18.19 13.94
C SER A 197 -4.96 17.43 14.25
N TYR A 198 -5.01 16.10 14.37
CA TYR A 198 -3.83 15.28 14.63
C TYR A 198 -2.90 15.19 13.42
N TYR A 199 -3.45 15.25 12.20
CA TYR A 199 -2.63 15.38 11.01
C TYR A 199 -1.80 16.66 11.09
N ARG A 200 -2.45 17.80 11.33
CA ARG A 200 -1.79 19.12 11.36
C ARG A 200 -0.79 19.24 12.50
N GLN A 201 -1.09 18.68 13.67
CA GLN A 201 -0.27 18.83 14.88
C GLN A 201 0.87 17.81 14.99
N THR A 202 0.72 16.62 14.42
CA THR A 202 1.68 15.52 14.61
C THR A 202 2.26 15.03 13.29
N VAL A 203 1.42 14.66 12.34
CA VAL A 203 1.88 14.03 11.09
C VAL A 203 2.61 15.03 10.20
N ARG A 204 1.97 16.17 9.92
CA ARG A 204 2.48 17.21 9.02
C ARG A 204 3.76 17.85 9.57
N VAL A 205 3.79 18.16 10.86
CA VAL A 205 4.99 18.70 11.53
C VAL A 205 6.18 17.75 11.36
N GLY A 206 5.97 16.44 11.49
CA GLY A 206 7.03 15.45 11.26
C GLY A 206 7.47 15.31 9.79
N MET A 207 6.67 15.81 8.84
CA MET A 207 6.92 15.73 7.40
C MET A 207 7.50 17.03 6.79
N GLU A 208 7.59 18.10 7.59
CA GLU A 208 8.07 19.42 7.16
C GLU A 208 9.46 19.75 7.74
N SER A 209 10.06 20.81 7.21
CA SER A 209 11.30 21.38 7.78
C SER A 209 11.06 21.86 9.22
N PRO A 210 12.00 21.65 10.16
CA PRO A 210 13.39 21.19 9.98
C PRO A 210 13.59 19.67 10.11
N PHE A 211 12.52 18.88 10.21
CA PHE A 211 12.61 17.43 10.46
C PHE A 211 12.86 16.63 9.19
N LEU A 212 12.30 17.08 8.06
CA LEU A 212 12.56 16.51 6.74
C LEU A 212 13.03 17.58 5.74
N PRO A 213 13.83 17.18 4.74
CA PRO A 213 14.20 18.08 3.65
C PRO A 213 13.00 18.50 2.81
N ARG A 214 13.13 19.63 2.10
CA ARG A 214 12.06 20.14 1.23
C ARG A 214 11.71 19.16 0.11
N GLY A 215 10.45 19.18 -0.32
CA GLY A 215 9.96 18.33 -1.41
C GLY A 215 9.57 16.90 -0.98
N PHE A 216 9.48 16.62 0.32
CA PHE A 216 9.02 15.32 0.80
C PHE A 216 7.60 15.01 0.30
N SER A 217 7.41 13.85 -0.34
CA SER A 217 6.14 13.48 -0.97
C SER A 217 6.03 11.96 -1.11
N GLY A 218 4.80 11.45 -1.17
CA GLY A 218 4.52 10.05 -1.51
C GLY A 218 5.03 9.65 -2.91
N LEU A 219 5.27 10.61 -3.81
CA LEU A 219 5.91 10.38 -5.10
C LEU A 219 7.37 9.90 -4.98
N LEU A 220 7.97 9.99 -3.79
CA LEU A 220 9.30 9.47 -3.49
C LEU A 220 9.32 7.96 -3.20
N SER A 221 8.16 7.30 -3.11
CA SER A 221 8.07 5.84 -2.97
C SER A 221 8.63 5.13 -4.21
N ARG A 222 9.69 4.32 -4.01
CA ARG A 222 10.28 3.49 -5.08
C ARG A 222 9.27 2.48 -5.64
N ASP A 223 8.50 1.83 -4.75
CA ASP A 223 7.53 0.79 -5.12
C ASP A 223 6.40 1.35 -5.98
N HIS A 224 5.88 2.53 -5.60
CA HIS A 224 4.82 3.18 -6.38
C HIS A 224 5.33 3.61 -7.76
N ARG A 225 6.57 4.09 -7.88
CA ARG A 225 7.16 4.44 -9.19
C ARG A 225 7.27 3.22 -10.09
N GLU A 226 7.78 2.10 -9.56
CA GLU A 226 7.88 0.85 -10.30
C GLU A 226 6.50 0.34 -10.72
N LEU A 227 5.54 0.29 -9.79
CA LEU A 227 4.16 -0.10 -10.07
C LEU A 227 3.57 0.71 -11.23
N VAL A 228 3.68 2.03 -11.19
CA VAL A 228 3.17 2.91 -12.25
C VAL A 228 3.89 2.67 -13.58
N ALA A 229 5.19 2.40 -13.55
CA ALA A 229 5.95 2.07 -14.76
C ALA A 229 5.48 0.74 -15.36
N GLN A 230 5.24 -0.28 -14.54
CA GLN A 230 4.72 -1.57 -14.99
C GLN A 230 3.30 -1.46 -15.56
N MET A 231 2.40 -0.74 -14.87
CA MET A 231 1.05 -0.48 -15.37
C MET A 231 1.03 0.17 -16.77
N LYS A 232 2.01 1.04 -17.05
CA LYS A 232 2.18 1.65 -18.38
C LYS A 232 2.74 0.67 -19.40
N ARG A 233 3.79 -0.07 -19.03
CA ARG A 233 4.46 -1.05 -19.90
C ARG A 233 3.52 -2.17 -20.32
N LEU A 234 2.69 -2.65 -19.40
CA LEU A 234 1.81 -3.81 -19.58
C LEU A 234 0.42 -3.43 -20.10
N ARG A 235 0.25 -2.20 -20.63
CA ARG A 235 -1.02 -1.76 -21.22
C ARG A 235 -1.56 -2.73 -22.29
N PRO A 236 -0.76 -3.25 -23.24
CA PRO A 236 -1.28 -4.20 -24.23
C PRO A 236 -1.85 -5.49 -23.62
N MET A 237 -1.31 -5.96 -22.49
CA MET A 237 -1.84 -7.11 -21.76
C MET A 237 -3.20 -6.76 -21.13
N ILE A 238 -3.34 -5.58 -20.53
CA ILE A 238 -4.62 -5.11 -19.97
C ILE A 238 -5.68 -4.97 -21.08
N ASP A 239 -5.30 -4.48 -22.27
CA ASP A 239 -6.21 -4.41 -23.42
C ASP A 239 -6.69 -5.80 -23.86
N ARG A 240 -5.82 -6.81 -23.88
CA ARG A 240 -6.22 -8.20 -24.17
C ARG A 240 -7.12 -8.78 -23.07
N LEU A 241 -6.82 -8.49 -21.80
CA LEU A 241 -7.66 -8.90 -20.67
C LEU A 241 -9.07 -8.32 -20.80
N ARG A 242 -9.22 -7.08 -21.30
CA ARG A 242 -10.52 -6.47 -21.59
C ARG A 242 -11.32 -7.27 -22.61
N GLU A 243 -10.68 -7.73 -23.68
CA GLU A 243 -11.32 -8.47 -24.77
C GLU A 243 -11.70 -9.89 -24.34
N GLN A 244 -10.82 -10.55 -23.59
CA GLN A 244 -10.95 -11.98 -23.28
C GLN A 244 -11.71 -12.23 -21.96
N GLU A 245 -11.58 -11.33 -20.99
CA GLU A 245 -12.17 -11.44 -19.64
C GLU A 245 -12.82 -10.11 -19.20
N PRO A 246 -13.86 -9.62 -19.91
CA PRO A 246 -14.40 -8.26 -19.72
C PRO A 246 -14.94 -8.00 -18.31
N ALA A 247 -15.49 -9.01 -17.65
CA ALA A 247 -15.98 -8.89 -16.28
C ALA A 247 -14.85 -8.65 -15.27
N LEU A 248 -13.73 -9.37 -15.42
CA LEU A 248 -12.55 -9.22 -14.57
C LEU A 248 -11.87 -7.88 -14.82
N HIS A 249 -11.71 -7.48 -16.08
CA HIS A 249 -11.21 -6.17 -16.46
C HIS A 249 -12.06 -5.02 -15.85
N SER A 250 -13.39 -5.14 -15.90
CA SER A 250 -14.30 -4.16 -15.29
C SER A 250 -14.11 -4.07 -13.78
N ARG A 251 -13.96 -5.21 -13.09
CA ARG A 251 -13.69 -5.26 -11.66
C ARG A 251 -12.34 -4.60 -11.30
N ILE A 252 -11.27 -4.88 -12.05
CA ILE A 252 -9.96 -4.24 -11.88
C ILE A 252 -10.09 -2.73 -12.04
N THR A 253 -10.72 -2.26 -13.12
CA THR A 253 -10.88 -0.82 -13.41
C THR A 253 -11.69 -0.11 -12.33
N ARG A 254 -12.78 -0.73 -11.86
CA ARG A 254 -13.59 -0.20 -10.75
C ARG A 254 -12.78 -0.10 -9.47
N ASN A 255 -12.01 -1.13 -9.12
CA ASN A 255 -11.20 -1.13 -7.90
C ASN A 255 -10.04 -0.12 -8.01
N LEU A 256 -9.46 0.07 -9.20
CA LEU A 256 -8.47 1.13 -9.45
C LEU A 256 -9.09 2.53 -9.25
N GLY A 257 -10.30 2.75 -9.74
CA GLY A 257 -11.06 3.98 -9.45
C GLY A 257 -11.28 4.20 -7.95
N ALA A 258 -11.62 3.14 -7.21
CA ALA A 258 -11.75 3.21 -5.75
C ALA A 258 -10.43 3.60 -5.06
N VAL A 259 -9.28 3.12 -5.53
CA VAL A 259 -7.96 3.56 -5.00
C VAL A 259 -7.76 5.06 -5.17
N TYR A 260 -8.09 5.63 -6.34
CA TYR A 260 -8.00 7.07 -6.56
C TYR A 260 -8.98 7.84 -5.69
N ALA A 261 -10.23 7.39 -5.59
CA ALA A 261 -11.24 8.01 -4.74
C ALA A 261 -10.80 8.05 -3.26
N SER A 262 -10.29 6.93 -2.73
CA SER A 262 -9.78 6.87 -1.36
C SER A 262 -8.55 7.76 -1.17
N HIS A 263 -7.61 7.78 -2.14
CA HIS A 263 -6.44 8.68 -2.08
C HIS A 263 -6.86 10.16 -2.08
N LYS A 264 -7.79 10.53 -2.98
CA LYS A 264 -8.35 11.87 -3.08
C LYS A 264 -9.02 12.28 -1.78
N HIS A 265 -9.81 11.41 -1.18
CA HIS A 265 -10.48 11.66 0.10
C HIS A 265 -9.47 11.98 1.20
N VAL A 266 -8.42 11.17 1.35
CA VAL A 266 -7.35 11.38 2.33
C VAL A 266 -6.63 12.71 2.10
N CYS A 267 -6.28 13.02 0.86
CA CYS A 267 -5.63 14.31 0.53
C CYS A 267 -6.55 15.50 0.80
N ALA A 268 -7.80 15.46 0.36
CA ALA A 268 -8.77 16.52 0.56
C ALA A 268 -9.03 16.79 2.06
N ARG A 269 -9.13 15.72 2.87
CA ARG A 269 -9.35 15.80 4.31
C ARG A 269 -8.19 16.48 5.06
N PHE A 270 -6.95 16.28 4.63
CA PHE A 270 -5.78 16.69 5.42
C PHE A 270 -5.04 17.92 4.88
N VAL A 271 -5.05 18.11 3.56
CA VAL A 271 -4.38 19.22 2.88
C VAL A 271 -5.39 20.32 2.52
N GLY A 272 -6.69 19.99 2.46
CA GLY A 272 -7.73 20.87 1.92
C GLY A 272 -7.76 20.81 0.39
N ALA A 273 -8.92 21.13 -0.20
CA ALA A 273 -9.11 21.08 -1.65
C ALA A 273 -8.17 22.04 -2.43
N ASP A 274 -7.68 23.09 -1.77
CA ASP A 274 -7.01 24.23 -2.40
C ASP A 274 -5.50 24.35 -2.07
N GLN A 275 -4.96 23.55 -1.14
CA GLN A 275 -3.52 23.63 -0.84
C GLN A 275 -2.68 22.75 -1.78
N SER A 276 -1.54 23.30 -2.21
CA SER A 276 -0.53 22.60 -3.00
C SER A 276 0.10 21.45 -2.20
N SER A 277 0.43 20.36 -2.88
CA SER A 277 1.28 19.28 -2.32
C SER A 277 2.57 19.87 -1.71
N LEU A 278 3.14 19.21 -0.69
CA LEU A 278 4.46 19.56 -0.11
C LEU A 278 5.58 19.65 -1.17
N LEU A 279 5.40 18.97 -2.31
CA LEU A 279 6.29 19.05 -3.46
C LEU A 279 6.23 20.43 -4.17
N MET A 280 5.07 21.09 -4.14
CA MET A 280 4.71 22.25 -4.99
C MET A 280 4.39 23.51 -4.19
N ALA A 281 4.74 23.57 -2.89
CA ALA A 281 4.50 24.77 -2.06
C ALA A 281 5.12 26.06 -2.62
N GLU A 282 6.11 25.95 -3.52
CA GLU A 282 6.76 27.08 -4.20
C GLU A 282 6.33 27.26 -5.67
N MET A 283 5.60 26.31 -6.29
CA MET A 283 5.06 26.45 -7.65
C MET A 283 3.54 26.63 -7.59
N GLN A 284 3.09 27.89 -7.75
CA GLN A 284 1.69 28.19 -8.04
C GLN A 284 1.24 27.36 -9.24
N GLY A 285 0.21 26.53 -9.07
CA GLY A 285 -0.31 25.80 -10.21
C GLY A 285 -1.55 24.97 -9.95
N ARG A 286 -1.50 23.99 -9.04
CA ARG A 286 -2.59 22.99 -8.84
C ARG A 286 -2.59 22.37 -7.45
N SER A 287 -3.78 22.09 -6.92
CA SER A 287 -3.93 21.40 -5.64
C SER A 287 -3.53 19.92 -5.73
N ALA A 288 -3.29 19.28 -4.58
CA ALA A 288 -3.00 17.84 -4.54
C ALA A 288 -4.16 17.01 -5.13
N VAL A 289 -5.39 17.46 -4.92
CA VAL A 289 -6.63 16.81 -5.39
C VAL A 289 -6.72 16.85 -6.92
N GLU A 290 -6.46 18.01 -7.53
CA GLU A 290 -6.49 18.15 -9.00
C GLU A 290 -5.44 17.30 -9.70
N GLN A 291 -4.27 17.11 -9.08
CA GLN A 291 -3.23 16.22 -9.63
C GLN A 291 -3.66 14.77 -9.57
N ILE A 292 -4.32 14.33 -8.49
CA ILE A 292 -4.86 12.98 -8.38
C ILE A 292 -5.94 12.76 -9.44
N ASP A 293 -6.86 13.70 -9.62
CA ASP A 293 -7.91 13.62 -10.66
C ASP A 293 -7.32 13.49 -12.06
N ARG A 294 -6.23 14.22 -12.34
CA ARG A 294 -5.52 14.09 -13.62
C ARG A 294 -4.91 12.71 -13.78
N PHE A 295 -4.24 12.17 -12.75
CA PHE A 295 -3.62 10.85 -12.82
C PHE A 295 -4.66 9.74 -12.94
N GLU A 296 -5.76 9.85 -12.20
CA GLU A 296 -6.92 8.97 -12.33
C GLU A 296 -7.43 8.98 -13.76
N ALA A 297 -7.78 10.16 -14.29
CA ALA A 297 -8.33 10.27 -15.63
C ALA A 297 -7.35 9.77 -16.70
N MET A 298 -6.05 10.03 -16.56
CA MET A 298 -5.03 9.49 -17.48
C MET A 298 -4.96 7.97 -17.44
N ARG A 299 -4.99 7.36 -16.25
CA ARG A 299 -4.81 5.92 -16.07
C ARG A 299 -6.08 5.14 -16.38
N LEU A 300 -7.23 5.60 -15.90
CA LEU A 300 -8.52 5.02 -16.24
C LEU A 300 -8.77 5.14 -17.75
N ARG A 301 -8.49 6.28 -18.41
CA ARG A 301 -8.59 6.34 -19.88
C ARG A 301 -7.63 5.40 -20.59
N SER A 302 -6.43 5.18 -20.05
CA SER A 302 -5.48 4.27 -20.66
C SER A 302 -5.92 2.80 -20.60
N TRP A 303 -6.82 2.47 -19.67
CA TRP A 303 -7.38 1.12 -19.45
C TRP A 303 -8.86 1.01 -19.87
N ALA A 304 -9.54 2.14 -20.09
CA ALA A 304 -10.89 2.19 -20.61
C ALA A 304 -10.93 1.68 -22.06
N PRO A 305 -12.07 1.14 -22.53
CA PRO A 305 -12.25 0.85 -23.95
C PRO A 305 -11.97 2.12 -24.78
N ALA A 306 -11.31 1.94 -25.93
CA ALA A 306 -11.30 3.01 -26.92
C ALA A 306 -12.76 3.36 -27.22
N ALA A 307 -13.12 4.64 -27.11
CA ALA A 307 -14.44 5.08 -27.51
C ALA A 307 -14.63 4.63 -28.95
N GLU A 308 -15.69 3.86 -29.22
CA GLU A 308 -16.11 3.58 -30.59
C GLU A 308 -16.31 4.93 -31.27
N THR A 309 -15.34 5.33 -32.10
CA THR A 309 -15.54 6.39 -33.06
C THR A 309 -16.59 5.86 -34.02
N GLY A 310 -17.84 6.25 -33.77
CA GLY A 310 -18.99 5.91 -34.60
C GLY A 310 -18.64 6.16 -36.07
N ARG A 311 -18.92 5.14 -36.88
CA ARG A 311 -18.99 5.26 -38.34
C ARG A 311 -20.23 6.03 -38.74
#